data_AF-A0A6N9V635-F1
#
_entry.id   AF-A0A6N9V635-F1
#
_cell.length_a   1.000
_cell.length_b   1.000
_cell.length_c   1.000
_cell.angle_alpha   90.00
_cell.angle_beta   90.00
_cell.angle_gamma   90.00
#
_symmetry.space_group_name_H-M   'P 1'
#
loop_
_entity.id
_entity.type
_entity.pdbx_description
1 polymer ?
#
loop_
_entity_poly.entity_id
_entity_poly.type
_entity_poly.pdbx_seq_one_letter_code
_entity_poly.pdbx_strand_id
1 'polypeptide(L)'
;MRCAHWRRVPLDLAREAREESAATYIDRAVQCQLSAHDEGEHFGLLTDVSAYATALWLRWHGTDEADQVVLPDCPVAAPGPDGEGCCLFADHAKQHTWEDALEEVSCTS
;
A
#
# COMPACT_ATOMS: atom_id res chain seq x y z
N MET A 1 -2.58 13.59 2.53
CA MET A 1 -1.89 13.44 1.21
C MET A 1 -0.95 12.22 1.23
N ARG A 2 -0.95 11.39 0.18
CA ARG A 2 -0.07 10.21 0.08
C ARG A 2 1.39 10.56 -0.24
N CYS A 3 2.31 9.67 0.14
CA CYS A 3 3.72 9.80 -0.20
C CYS A 3 3.94 9.81 -1.73
N ALA A 4 4.76 10.75 -2.21
CA ALA A 4 4.99 10.96 -3.64
C ALA A 4 6.09 10.03 -4.22
N HIS A 5 6.69 9.17 -3.40
CA HIS A 5 7.76 8.28 -3.84
C HIS A 5 7.25 7.13 -4.69
N TRP A 6 7.89 6.96 -5.85
CA TRP A 6 7.65 5.86 -6.78
C TRP A 6 8.86 4.95 -6.86
N ARG A 7 8.61 3.65 -7.03
CA ARG A 7 9.63 2.63 -7.20
C ARG A 7 9.31 1.77 -8.40
N ARG A 8 10.29 1.56 -9.28
CA ARG A 8 10.19 0.49 -10.28
C ARG A 8 10.35 -0.85 -9.58
N VAL A 9 9.50 -1.80 -9.91
CA VAL A 9 9.59 -3.16 -9.37
C VAL A 9 10.76 -3.87 -10.06
N PRO A 10 11.77 -4.36 -9.31
CA PRO A 10 12.82 -5.20 -9.85
C PRO A 10 12.26 -6.42 -10.59
N LEU A 11 12.90 -6.84 -11.69
CA LEU A 11 12.34 -7.88 -12.57
C LEU A 11 12.27 -9.26 -11.92
N ASP A 12 13.24 -9.57 -11.09
CA ASP A 12 13.28 -10.74 -10.21
C ASP A 12 12.09 -10.73 -9.26
N LEU A 13 11.88 -9.62 -8.55
CA LEU A 13 10.75 -9.50 -7.63
C LEU A 13 9.39 -9.55 -8.35
N ALA A 14 9.27 -8.91 -9.52
CA ALA A 14 8.04 -8.96 -10.30
C ALA A 14 7.70 -10.37 -10.82
N ARG A 15 8.73 -11.20 -11.07
CA ARG A 15 8.54 -12.60 -11.46
C ARG A 15 8.09 -13.45 -10.27
N GLU A 16 8.79 -13.33 -9.15
CA GLU A 16 8.45 -14.01 -7.89
C GLU A 16 7.01 -13.67 -7.46
N ALA A 17 6.63 -12.39 -7.50
CA ALA A 17 5.27 -11.94 -7.20
C ALA A 17 4.20 -12.66 -8.03
N ARG A 18 4.46 -12.87 -9.33
CA ARG A 18 3.52 -13.57 -10.23
C ARG A 18 3.42 -15.06 -9.92
N GLU A 19 4.52 -15.67 -9.53
CA GLU A 19 4.58 -17.09 -9.17
C GLU A 19 3.83 -17.34 -7.86
N GLU A 20 3.96 -16.44 -6.88
CA GLU A 20 3.35 -16.61 -5.55
C GLU A 20 1.86 -16.26 -5.50
N SER A 21 1.43 -15.21 -6.19
CA SER A 21 0.06 -14.66 -6.07
C SER A 21 -0.96 -15.21 -7.06
N ALA A 22 -0.51 -16.00 -8.05
CA ALA A 22 -1.28 -16.35 -9.25
C ALA A 22 -1.87 -15.13 -9.99
N ALA A 23 -1.37 -13.92 -9.71
CA ALA A 23 -1.85 -12.69 -10.32
C ALA A 23 -1.52 -12.70 -11.82
N THR A 24 -2.52 -12.39 -12.65
CA THR A 24 -2.33 -12.26 -14.10
C THR A 24 -1.47 -11.03 -14.42
N TYR A 25 -1.42 -10.06 -13.52
CA TYR A 25 -0.68 -8.81 -13.70
C TYR A 25 -0.04 -8.33 -12.39
N ILE A 26 1.20 -7.87 -12.49
CA ILE A 26 1.94 -7.15 -11.46
C ILE A 26 2.42 -5.86 -12.13
N ASP A 27 2.17 -4.73 -11.46
CA ASP A 27 2.60 -3.42 -11.91
C ASP A 27 4.12 -3.34 -12.04
N ARG A 28 4.60 -2.60 -13.04
CA ARG A 28 6.06 -2.41 -13.26
C ARG A 28 6.65 -1.31 -12.38
N ALA A 29 5.79 -0.48 -11.81
CA ALA A 29 6.16 0.56 -10.86
C ALA A 29 5.01 0.79 -9.91
N VAL A 30 5.33 1.02 -8.64
CA VAL A 30 4.36 1.23 -7.57
C VAL A 30 4.66 2.54 -6.87
N GLN A 31 3.61 3.23 -6.45
CA GLN A 31 3.71 4.39 -5.56
C GLN A 31 3.66 3.92 -4.10
N CYS A 32 4.38 4.62 -3.22
CA CYS A 32 4.18 4.45 -1.79
C CYS A 32 2.73 4.79 -1.42
N GLN A 33 2.03 3.84 -0.79
CA GLN A 33 0.64 4.00 -0.40
C GLN A 33 0.47 4.62 1.00
N LEU A 34 1.54 4.73 1.78
CA LEU A 34 1.50 5.38 3.08
C LEU A 34 1.25 6.89 2.95
N SER A 35 0.67 7.48 3.99
CA SER A 35 0.56 8.94 4.12
C SER A 35 1.93 9.61 4.05
N ALA A 36 1.97 10.85 3.58
CA ALA A 36 3.22 11.58 3.31
C ALA A 36 4.23 11.48 4.45
N HIS A 37 5.47 11.12 4.12
CA HIS A 37 6.56 10.94 5.06
C HIS A 37 7.89 11.22 4.39
N ASP A 38 8.85 11.75 5.17
CA ASP A 38 10.17 12.15 4.67
C ASP A 38 11.24 11.06 4.89
N GLU A 39 11.02 10.18 5.87
CA GLU A 39 11.96 9.12 6.28
C GLU A 39 11.21 7.79 6.50
N GLY A 40 11.96 6.70 6.54
CA GLY A 40 11.45 5.35 6.81
C GLY A 40 11.21 4.51 5.56
N GLU A 41 10.68 3.31 5.79
CA GLU A 41 10.34 2.37 4.72
C GLU A 41 9.12 2.84 3.94
N HIS A 42 9.12 2.59 2.63
CA HIS A 42 8.01 2.83 1.75
C HIS A 42 7.37 1.51 1.34
N PHE A 43 6.06 1.54 1.10
CA PHE A 43 5.28 0.36 0.77
C PHE A 43 4.35 0.61 -0.40
N GLY A 44 4.48 -0.20 -1.45
CA GLY A 44 3.68 -0.11 -2.66
C GLY A 44 3.02 -1.45 -2.94
N LEU A 45 1.71 -1.44 -3.12
CA LEU A 45 0.92 -2.65 -3.38
C LEU A 45 1.32 -3.25 -4.73
N LEU A 46 1.67 -4.53 -4.75
CA LEU A 46 1.94 -5.28 -5.98
C LEU A 46 0.69 -6.01 -6.46
N THR A 47 0.00 -6.68 -5.53
CA THR A 47 -1.29 -7.33 -5.79
C THR A 47 -1.98 -7.65 -4.47
N ASP A 48 -3.30 -7.65 -4.51
CA ASP A 48 -4.12 -8.22 -3.45
C ASP A 48 -4.03 -9.76 -3.51
N VAL A 49 -3.92 -10.40 -2.35
CA VAL A 49 -3.94 -11.86 -2.18
C VAL A 49 -5.19 -12.20 -1.36
N SER A 50 -6.34 -12.01 -1.99
CA SER A 50 -7.66 -12.02 -1.38
C SER A 50 -8.06 -13.31 -0.65
N ALA A 51 -7.33 -14.41 -0.87
CA ALA A 51 -7.61 -15.70 -0.25
C ALA A 51 -7.40 -15.69 1.28
N TYR A 52 -6.63 -14.74 1.82
CA TYR A 52 -6.22 -14.75 3.24
C TYR A 52 -6.32 -13.41 3.96
N ALA A 53 -7.05 -12.42 3.39
CA ALA A 53 -7.04 -11.04 3.91
C ALA A 53 -5.59 -10.52 4.08
N THR A 54 -4.78 -10.75 3.05
CA THR A 54 -3.40 -10.33 2.96
C THR A 54 -3.17 -9.75 1.57
N ALA A 55 -2.19 -8.87 1.45
CA ALA A 55 -1.72 -8.39 0.18
C ALA A 55 -0.20 -8.55 0.06
N LEU A 56 0.27 -8.63 -1.18
CA LEU A 56 1.69 -8.64 -1.51
C LEU A 56 2.14 -7.21 -1.77
N TRP A 57 3.16 -6.78 -1.04
CA TRP A 57 3.71 -5.44 -1.06
C TRP A 57 5.16 -5.44 -1.48
N LEU A 58 5.57 -4.41 -2.21
CA LEU A 58 6.97 -4.03 -2.34
C LEU A 58 7.31 -3.11 -1.17
N ARG A 59 8.31 -3.51 -0.38
CA ARG A 59 8.92 -2.69 0.68
C ARG A 59 10.26 -2.18 0.20
N TRP A 60 10.55 -0.89 0.34
CA TRP A 60 11.87 -0.35 -0.01
C TRP A 60 12.33 0.75 0.93
N HIS A 61 13.65 0.91 1.02
CA HIS A 61 14.30 2.01 1.71
C HIS A 61 15.41 2.57 0.80
N GLY A 62 15.36 3.87 0.53
CA GLY A 62 16.29 4.50 -0.42
C GLY A 62 16.17 3.95 -1.85
N THR A 63 17.28 3.92 -2.59
CA THR A 63 17.30 3.58 -4.03
C THR A 63 17.74 2.17 -4.34
N ASP A 64 18.33 1.44 -3.40
CA ASP A 64 19.04 0.19 -3.73
C ASP A 64 18.41 -1.04 -3.08
N GLU A 65 17.73 -0.87 -1.94
CA GLU A 65 17.12 -1.95 -1.18
C GLU A 65 15.61 -2.01 -1.43
N ALA A 66 15.12 -3.12 -1.98
CA ALA A 66 13.71 -3.40 -2.13
C ALA A 66 13.46 -4.91 -2.00
N ASP A 67 12.43 -5.28 -1.24
CA ASP A 67 12.02 -6.66 -1.00
C ASP A 67 10.51 -6.80 -1.19
N GLN A 68 10.06 -8.04 -1.39
CA GLN A 68 8.65 -8.39 -1.32
C GLN A 68 8.25 -8.83 0.08
N VAL A 69 7.10 -8.38 0.55
CA VAL A 69 6.53 -8.79 1.83
C VAL A 69 5.03 -9.05 1.69
N VAL A 70 4.55 -10.15 2.29
CA VAL A 70 3.12 -10.42 2.42
C VAL A 70 2.68 -9.87 3.77
N LEU A 71 1.70 -8.97 3.76
CA LEU A 71 1.20 -8.32 4.97
C LEU A 71 -0.32 -8.50 5.08
N PRO A 72 -0.85 -8.74 6.29
CA PRO A 72 -2.29 -8.82 6.52
C PRO A 72 -2.95 -7.47 6.25
N ASP A 73 -4.20 -7.47 5.81
CA ASP A 73 -4.98 -6.25 5.61
C ASP A 73 -5.29 -5.58 6.95
N CYS A 74 -5.41 -4.26 6.93
CA CYS A 74 -5.81 -3.49 8.10
C CYS A 74 -7.26 -3.86 8.48
N PRO A 75 -7.51 -4.28 9.73
CA PRO A 75 -8.84 -4.73 10.14
C PRO A 75 -9.81 -3.57 10.41
N VAL A 76 -9.34 -2.33 10.33
CA VAL A 76 -10.12 -1.14 10.68
C VAL A 76 -11.01 -0.75 9.49
N ALA A 77 -12.31 -0.68 9.77
CA ALA A 77 -13.31 -0.13 8.86
C ALA A 77 -13.43 1.39 9.04
N ALA A 78 -13.75 2.10 7.96
CA ALA A 78 -14.07 3.51 8.01
C ALA A 78 -15.27 3.77 8.95
N PRO A 79 -15.36 4.95 9.59
CA PRO A 79 -16.45 5.29 10.51
C PRO A 79 -17.82 5.51 9.82
N GLY A 80 -17.91 5.35 8.50
CA GLY A 80 -19.12 5.58 7.70
C GLY A 80 -20.07 4.38 7.64
N PRO A 81 -21.32 4.59 7.20
CA PRO A 81 -22.34 3.54 7.11
C PRO A 81 -21.99 2.42 6.12
N ASP A 82 -21.18 2.73 5.10
CA ASP A 82 -20.71 1.76 4.10
C ASP A 82 -19.54 0.91 4.62
N GLY A 83 -18.87 1.35 5.69
CA GLY A 83 -17.85 0.57 6.41
C GLY A 83 -16.65 0.15 5.56
N GLU A 84 -16.33 0.87 4.47
CA GLU A 84 -15.20 0.52 3.62
C GLU A 84 -13.90 0.42 4.43
N GLY A 85 -13.20 -0.71 4.31
CA GLY A 85 -11.98 -1.00 5.05
C GLY A 85 -10.79 -0.17 4.59
N CYS A 86 -9.76 -0.07 5.43
CA CYS A 86 -8.54 0.61 5.04
C CYS A 86 -7.80 -0.22 3.98
N CYS A 87 -7.43 0.37 2.85
CA CYS A 87 -6.72 -0.34 1.77
C CYS A 87 -5.22 -0.56 2.05
N LEU A 88 -4.80 -0.54 3.32
CA LEU A 88 -3.41 -0.71 3.74
C LEU A 88 -3.28 -1.98 4.59
N PHE A 89 -2.04 -2.36 4.90
CA PHE A 89 -1.74 -3.49 5.76
C PHE A 89 -1.93 -3.19 7.26
N ALA A 90 -2.07 -4.22 8.11
CA ALA A 90 -2.20 -4.05 9.56
C ALA A 90 -0.97 -3.36 10.16
N ASP A 91 -1.18 -2.52 11.18
CA ASP A 91 -0.15 -1.73 11.84
C ASP A 91 0.61 -0.77 10.90
N HIS A 92 0.00 -0.39 9.76
CA HIS A 92 0.55 0.65 8.91
C HIS A 92 0.75 1.96 9.70
N ALA A 93 1.83 2.68 9.39
CA ALA A 93 2.14 3.91 10.07
C ALA A 93 1.11 5.01 9.78
N LYS A 94 0.98 5.94 10.73
CA LYS A 94 0.25 7.22 10.62
C LYS A 94 -1.26 7.09 10.58
N GLN A 95 -1.85 7.06 9.38
CA GLN A 95 -3.26 7.38 9.15
C GLN A 95 -3.90 6.36 8.22
N HIS A 96 -5.17 6.09 8.46
CA HIS A 96 -5.98 5.28 7.58
C HIS A 96 -6.33 6.07 6.31
N THR A 97 -6.55 5.32 5.21
CA THR A 97 -6.78 5.90 3.87
C THR A 97 -7.92 6.92 3.79
N TRP A 98 -8.95 6.83 4.64
CA TRP A 98 -10.06 7.81 4.67
C TRP A 98 -9.74 9.10 5.42
N GLU A 99 -8.77 9.09 6.34
CA GLU A 99 -8.39 10.28 7.11
C GLU A 99 -7.67 11.30 6.22
N ASP A 100 -6.94 10.81 5.22
CA ASP A 100 -6.30 11.63 4.18
C ASP A 100 -7.32 12.39 3.29
N ALA A 101 -8.57 11.91 3.18
CA ALA A 101 -9.61 12.53 2.35
C ALA A 101 -10.41 13.61 3.10
N LEU A 102 -10.45 13.54 4.44
CA LEU A 102 -11.25 14.45 5.27
C LEU A 102 -10.62 15.86 5.39
N GLU A 103 -9.31 15.99 5.18
CA GLU A 103 -8.65 17.32 5.18
C GLU A 103 -9.04 18.18 3.96
N GLU A 104 -9.59 17.60 2.89
CA GLU A 104 -9.94 18.32 1.65
C GLU A 104 -11.37 18.90 1.65
N VAL A 105 -12.18 18.66 2.69
CA VAL A 105 -13.58 19.14 2.75
C VAL A 105 -13.82 20.01 3.99
N SER A 106 -13.07 21.10 4.11
CA SER A 106 -13.50 22.27 4.88
C SER A 106 -13.90 23.37 3.91
N CYS A 107 -15.02 23.19 3.20
CA CYS A 107 -15.69 24.29 2.52
C CYS A 107 -16.14 25.28 3.58
N THR A 108 -15.36 26.34 3.78
CA THR A 108 -15.81 27.56 4.46
C THR A 108 -17.13 28.02 3.84
N SER A 109 -18.17 28.10 4.68
CA SER A 109 -19.46 28.70 4.34
C SER A 109 -19.34 30.16 3.94
#